data_AF-A0A136MCB2-F1
#
_entry.id   AF-A0A136MCB2-F1
#
_cell.length_a   1.000
_cell.length_b   1.000
_cell.length_c   1.000
_cell.angle_alpha   90.00
_cell.angle_beta   90.00
_cell.angle_gamma   90.00
#
_symmetry.space_group_name_H-M   'P 1'
#
loop_
_entity.id
_entity.type
_entity.pdbx_description
1 polymer ?
#
loop_
_entity_poly.entity_id
_entity_poly.type
_entity_poly.pdbx_seq_one_letter_code
_entity_poly.pdbx_strand_id
1 'polypeptide(L)'
;MPAKKTREVEAIISRSLDDDPNQILRLFPKIDSTLANSYKKDTEEIIKMASLSIQRHPNSQWVDDSYVLVGKARLYGYDFQNAIQTFKYVNTKSKDANTRHYALIQLLRTFTEQQDYDRAEETFRFLQKEKLSKQNAKNLYLEKAYYYQTRNDYDYMVRNLALADSLLERSDRKGRIYFLIGQVYQKLGFDAEAFNYYRKCIATNPDYEIDFYARLN
;
A
#
# COMPACT_ATOMS: atom_id res chain seq x y z
N MET A 1 -18.08 -13.37 -1.37
CA MET A 1 -17.61 -12.78 -0.10
C MET A 1 -16.86 -11.49 -0.42
N PRO A 2 -17.11 -10.38 0.32
CA PRO A 2 -16.56 -9.06 0.00
C PRO A 2 -15.03 -9.02 -0.01
N ALA A 3 -14.37 -9.77 0.89
CA ALA A 3 -12.90 -9.85 0.93
C ALA A 3 -12.28 -10.45 -0.35
N LYS A 4 -12.91 -11.48 -0.94
CA LYS A 4 -12.44 -12.07 -2.21
C LYS A 4 -12.51 -11.06 -3.35
N LYS A 5 -13.64 -10.38 -3.49
CA LYS A 5 -13.83 -9.37 -4.54
C LYS A 5 -12.92 -8.15 -4.34
N THR A 6 -12.61 -7.78 -3.10
CA THR A 6 -11.59 -6.76 -2.81
C THR A 6 -10.22 -7.14 -3.39
N ARG A 7 -9.80 -8.42 -3.23
CA ARG A 7 -8.53 -8.90 -3.82
C ARG A 7 -8.56 -8.91 -5.35
N GLU A 8 -9.71 -9.15 -5.96
CA GLU A 8 -9.87 -9.08 -7.43
C GLU A 8 -9.65 -7.64 -7.92
N VAL A 9 -10.23 -6.64 -7.23
CA VAL A 9 -9.99 -5.21 -7.51
C VAL A 9 -8.52 -4.84 -7.29
N GLU A 10 -7.92 -5.27 -6.17
CA GLU A 10 -6.49 -5.04 -5.89
C GLU A 10 -5.58 -5.67 -6.95
N ALA A 11 -5.96 -6.81 -7.53
CA ALA A 11 -5.22 -7.44 -8.62
C ALA A 11 -5.32 -6.63 -9.92
N ILE A 12 -6.49 -6.06 -10.23
CA ILE A 12 -6.67 -5.15 -11.38
C ILE A 12 -5.78 -3.93 -11.21
N ILE A 13 -5.85 -3.29 -10.04
CA ILE A 13 -5.02 -2.11 -9.69
C ILE A 13 -3.53 -2.48 -9.76
N SER A 14 -3.13 -3.61 -9.21
CA SER A 14 -1.72 -4.04 -9.22
C SER A 14 -1.17 -4.33 -10.61
N ARG A 15 -2.03 -4.70 -11.57
CA ARG A 15 -1.69 -4.93 -12.98
C ARG A 15 -1.62 -3.65 -13.80
N SER A 16 -2.15 -2.53 -13.30
CA SER A 16 -2.00 -1.22 -13.95
C SER A 16 -0.66 -0.55 -13.63
N LEU A 17 0.25 -1.24 -12.92
CA LEU A 17 1.64 -0.82 -12.83
C LEU A 17 2.28 -0.96 -14.21
N ASP A 18 2.65 0.18 -14.77
CA ASP A 18 3.46 0.26 -15.98
C ASP A 18 4.90 0.53 -15.56
N ASP A 19 5.67 -0.56 -15.42
CA ASP A 19 7.05 -0.51 -14.95
C ASP A 19 7.97 -0.19 -16.13
N ASP A 20 8.52 1.03 -16.15
CA ASP A 20 9.68 1.37 -17.00
C ASP A 20 10.96 1.18 -16.18
N PRO A 21 11.77 0.14 -16.44
CA PRO A 21 12.98 -0.14 -15.67
C PRO A 21 14.06 0.95 -15.78
N ASN A 22 13.95 1.87 -16.74
CA ASN A 22 14.84 3.03 -16.88
C ASN A 22 14.47 4.18 -15.93
N GLN A 23 13.35 4.07 -15.23
CA GLN A 23 12.88 5.03 -14.24
C GLN A 23 12.72 4.35 -12.88
N ILE A 24 12.77 5.12 -11.80
CA ILE A 24 12.46 4.58 -10.47
C ILE A 24 11.03 4.04 -10.48
N LEU A 25 10.89 2.72 -10.31
CA LEU A 25 9.59 2.04 -10.35
C LEU A 25 8.65 2.61 -9.30
N ARG A 26 7.38 2.76 -9.65
CA ARG A 26 6.37 3.23 -8.69
C ARG A 26 6.10 2.18 -7.62
N LEU A 27 6.16 2.47 -6.32
CA LEU A 27 5.94 1.43 -5.30
C LEU A 27 4.53 0.82 -5.38
N PHE A 28 3.54 1.67 -5.61
CA PHE A 28 2.15 1.28 -5.81
C PHE A 28 1.53 2.04 -6.98
N PRO A 29 0.57 1.47 -7.73
CA PRO A 29 -0.20 2.20 -8.73
C PRO A 29 -0.76 3.52 -8.19
N LYS A 30 -0.89 4.53 -9.06
CA LYS A 30 -1.74 5.67 -8.73
C LYS A 30 -3.17 5.20 -8.62
N ILE A 31 -3.94 5.77 -7.70
CA ILE A 31 -5.39 5.67 -7.82
C ILE A 31 -5.84 6.81 -8.73
N ASP A 32 -6.23 6.49 -9.96
CA ASP A 32 -6.81 7.44 -10.89
C ASP A 32 -8.28 7.11 -11.18
N SER A 33 -9.06 8.15 -11.48
CA SER A 33 -10.51 8.03 -11.68
C SER A 33 -10.87 7.20 -12.92
N THR A 34 -10.00 7.16 -13.94
CA THR A 34 -10.25 6.45 -15.19
C THR A 34 -10.21 4.95 -14.95
N LEU A 35 -9.15 4.47 -14.30
CA LEU A 35 -9.04 3.08 -13.89
C LEU A 35 -10.15 2.71 -12.89
N ALA A 36 -10.45 3.59 -11.92
CA ALA A 36 -11.52 3.37 -10.95
C ALA A 36 -12.89 3.12 -11.60
N ASN A 37 -13.19 3.80 -12.71
CA ASN A 37 -14.43 3.57 -13.46
C ASN A 37 -14.51 2.16 -14.08
N SER A 38 -13.38 1.52 -14.43
CA SER A 38 -13.36 0.17 -15.02
C SER A 38 -13.90 -0.92 -14.08
N TYR A 39 -13.72 -0.76 -12.77
CA TYR A 39 -14.14 -1.71 -11.73
C TYR A 39 -15.16 -1.12 -10.75
N LYS A 40 -15.83 -0.01 -11.11
CA LYS A 40 -16.79 0.69 -10.24
C LYS A 40 -17.91 -0.22 -9.72
N LYS A 41 -18.41 -1.12 -10.56
CA LYS A 41 -19.45 -2.09 -10.15
C LYS A 41 -18.94 -3.01 -9.03
N ASP A 42 -17.68 -3.39 -9.07
CA ASP A 42 -17.09 -4.27 -8.06
C ASP A 42 -16.89 -3.56 -6.73
N THR A 43 -16.45 -2.30 -6.73
CA THR A 43 -16.32 -1.51 -5.49
C THR A 43 -17.68 -1.22 -4.86
N GLU A 44 -18.70 -0.89 -5.65
CA GLU A 44 -20.09 -0.74 -5.17
C GLU A 44 -20.62 -2.05 -4.57
N GLU A 45 -20.34 -3.19 -5.20
CA GLU A 45 -20.77 -4.50 -4.69
C GLU A 45 -20.06 -4.88 -3.38
N ILE A 46 -18.76 -4.59 -3.25
CA ILE A 46 -18.02 -4.77 -2.00
C ILE A 46 -18.66 -3.96 -0.88
N ILE A 47 -18.94 -2.67 -1.13
CA ILE A 47 -19.58 -1.78 -0.15
C ILE A 47 -20.93 -2.34 0.26
N LYS A 48 -21.76 -2.76 -0.70
CA LYS A 48 -23.08 -3.34 -0.44
C LYS A 48 -22.98 -4.59 0.42
N MET A 49 -22.12 -5.55 0.05
CA MET A 49 -21.97 -6.81 0.77
C MET A 49 -21.44 -6.61 2.19
N ALA A 50 -20.40 -5.79 2.36
CA ALA A 50 -19.81 -5.52 3.66
C ALA A 50 -20.78 -4.75 4.57
N SER A 51 -21.50 -3.76 4.03
CA SER A 51 -22.53 -3.00 4.77
C SER A 51 -23.69 -3.90 5.21
N LEU A 52 -24.12 -4.83 4.37
CA LEU A 52 -25.16 -5.80 4.72
C LEU A 52 -24.71 -6.73 5.86
N SER A 53 -23.43 -7.13 5.88
CA SER A 53 -22.86 -7.95 6.96
C SER A 53 -22.87 -7.19 8.28
N ILE A 54 -22.46 -5.92 8.27
CA ILE A 54 -22.51 -5.02 9.44
C ILE A 54 -23.95 -4.88 9.95
N GLN A 55 -24.91 -4.63 9.06
CA GLN A 55 -26.32 -4.45 9.44
C GLN A 55 -26.92 -5.72 10.04
N ARG A 56 -26.64 -6.89 9.47
CA ARG A 56 -27.20 -8.17 9.93
C ARG A 56 -26.53 -8.70 11.19
N HIS A 57 -25.27 -8.36 11.42
CA HIS A 57 -24.48 -8.88 12.52
C HIS A 57 -23.70 -7.78 13.26
N PRO A 58 -24.37 -6.77 13.84
CA PRO A 58 -23.71 -5.57 14.39
C PRO A 58 -22.83 -5.84 15.61
N ASN A 59 -23.00 -6.98 16.28
CA ASN A 59 -22.19 -7.41 17.42
C ASN A 59 -21.12 -8.46 17.05
N SER A 60 -20.95 -8.74 15.76
CA SER A 60 -19.96 -9.70 15.29
C SER A 60 -18.54 -9.15 15.44
N GLN A 61 -17.59 -10.04 15.71
CA GLN A 61 -16.15 -9.72 15.71
C GLN A 61 -15.64 -9.25 14.34
N TRP A 62 -16.40 -9.47 13.27
CA TRP A 62 -16.02 -9.14 11.89
C TRP A 62 -16.53 -7.76 11.41
N VAL A 63 -17.16 -7.00 12.30
CA VAL A 63 -17.79 -5.72 11.95
C VAL A 63 -16.74 -4.68 11.54
N ASP A 64 -15.67 -4.57 12.30
CA ASP A 64 -14.57 -3.66 12.02
C ASP A 64 -13.81 -4.05 10.75
N ASP A 65 -13.54 -5.35 10.55
CA ASP A 65 -13.00 -5.86 9.28
C ASP A 65 -13.90 -5.51 8.09
N SER A 66 -15.23 -5.58 8.25
CA SER A 66 -16.18 -5.21 7.21
C SER A 66 -16.13 -3.71 6.91
N TYR A 67 -15.99 -2.86 7.93
CA TYR A 67 -15.79 -1.42 7.71
C TYR A 67 -14.46 -1.11 7.01
N VAL A 68 -13.40 -1.85 7.31
CA VAL A 68 -12.12 -1.74 6.58
C VAL A 68 -12.33 -2.06 5.09
N LEU A 69 -13.09 -3.11 4.75
CA LEU A 69 -13.40 -3.44 3.35
C LEU A 69 -14.21 -2.33 2.66
N VAL A 70 -15.18 -1.72 3.36
CA VAL A 70 -15.91 -0.54 2.86
C VAL A 70 -14.96 0.62 2.59
N GLY A 71 -14.05 0.92 3.52
CA GLY A 71 -13.07 1.99 3.37
C GLY A 71 -12.13 1.77 2.18
N LYS A 72 -11.63 0.54 2.00
CA LYS A 72 -10.78 0.18 0.86
C LYS A 72 -11.52 0.28 -0.47
N ALA A 73 -12.76 -0.20 -0.54
CA ALA A 73 -13.57 -0.08 -1.75
C ALA A 73 -13.83 1.39 -2.12
N ARG A 74 -14.06 2.26 -1.14
CA ARG A 74 -14.19 3.71 -1.33
C ARG A 74 -12.88 4.35 -1.80
N LEU A 75 -11.76 4.00 -1.18
CA LEU A 75 -10.42 4.44 -1.59
C LEU A 75 -10.14 4.07 -3.06
N TYR A 76 -10.31 2.80 -3.42
CA TYR A 76 -10.08 2.33 -4.80
C TYR A 76 -11.09 2.89 -5.79
N GLY A 77 -12.32 3.17 -5.35
CA GLY A 77 -13.38 3.79 -6.13
C GLY A 77 -13.24 5.31 -6.29
N TYR A 78 -12.10 5.91 -5.91
CA TYR A 78 -11.85 7.36 -5.97
C TYR A 78 -12.79 8.19 -5.07
N ASP A 79 -13.45 7.55 -4.10
CA ASP A 79 -14.35 8.17 -3.12
C ASP A 79 -13.60 8.47 -1.82
N PHE A 80 -12.58 9.33 -1.93
CA PHE A 80 -11.63 9.57 -0.85
C PHE A 80 -12.26 10.19 0.40
N GLN A 81 -13.25 11.07 0.25
CA GLN A 81 -13.91 11.71 1.40
C GLN A 81 -14.63 10.70 2.28
N ASN A 82 -15.39 9.78 1.67
CA ASN A 82 -16.05 8.73 2.44
C ASN A 82 -15.05 7.68 2.93
N ALA A 83 -13.97 7.39 2.19
CA ALA A 83 -12.89 6.52 2.66
C ALA A 83 -12.27 7.05 3.96
N ILE A 84 -11.93 8.34 4.01
CA ILE A 84 -11.41 9.02 5.21
C ILE A 84 -12.35 8.86 6.40
N GLN A 85 -13.64 9.16 6.21
CA GLN A 85 -14.62 9.04 7.29
C GLN A 85 -14.72 7.59 7.79
N THR A 86 -14.66 6.62 6.87
CA THR A 86 -14.73 5.19 7.21
C THR A 86 -13.52 4.75 8.03
N PHE A 87 -12.30 5.10 7.60
CA PHE A 87 -11.09 4.71 8.31
C PHE A 87 -10.98 5.40 9.68
N LYS A 88 -11.39 6.68 9.78
CA LYS A 88 -11.50 7.37 11.08
C LYS A 88 -12.51 6.70 12.01
N TYR A 89 -13.64 6.24 11.47
CA TYR A 89 -14.63 5.49 12.24
C TYR A 89 -14.05 4.18 12.77
N VAL A 90 -13.37 3.38 11.92
CA VAL A 90 -12.71 2.14 12.36
C VAL A 90 -11.70 2.41 13.46
N ASN A 91 -10.84 3.41 13.29
CA ASN A 91 -9.87 3.80 14.32
C ASN A 91 -10.55 4.17 15.66
N THR A 92 -11.70 4.84 15.61
CA THR A 92 -12.39 5.29 16.83
C THR A 92 -13.20 4.19 17.50
N LYS A 93 -13.74 3.23 16.72
CA LYS A 93 -14.74 2.27 17.20
C LYS A 93 -14.24 0.85 17.36
N SER A 94 -13.21 0.43 16.61
CA SER A 94 -12.65 -0.91 16.76
C SER A 94 -11.90 -1.05 18.08
N LYS A 95 -12.17 -2.15 18.80
CA LYS A 95 -11.43 -2.52 20.01
C LYS A 95 -10.13 -3.25 19.68
N ASP A 96 -9.99 -3.80 18.47
CA ASP A 96 -8.77 -4.47 18.04
C ASP A 96 -7.71 -3.47 17.57
N ALA A 97 -6.53 -3.55 18.20
CA ALA A 97 -5.44 -2.63 17.88
C ALA A 97 -4.90 -2.83 16.46
N ASN A 98 -4.87 -4.08 15.95
CA ASN A 98 -4.36 -4.33 14.61
C ASN A 98 -5.27 -3.74 13.54
N THR A 99 -6.58 -3.86 13.70
CA THR A 99 -7.58 -3.29 12.81
C THR A 99 -7.56 -1.76 12.84
N ARG A 100 -7.42 -1.15 14.02
CA ARG A 100 -7.21 0.31 14.13
C ARG A 100 -5.95 0.78 13.40
N HIS A 101 -4.81 0.13 13.64
CA HIS A 101 -3.55 0.48 12.98
C HIS A 101 -3.64 0.29 11.47
N TYR A 102 -4.24 -0.80 11.00
CA TYR A 102 -4.42 -1.04 9.58
C TYR A 102 -5.30 0.05 8.93
N ALA A 103 -6.41 0.45 9.58
CA ALA A 103 -7.25 1.54 9.10
C ALA A 103 -6.51 2.87 9.02
N LEU A 104 -5.66 3.19 10.00
CA LEU A 104 -4.81 4.39 9.96
C LEU A 104 -3.76 4.32 8.84
N ILE A 105 -3.21 3.14 8.54
CA ILE A 105 -2.29 2.97 7.39
C ILE A 105 -3.02 3.20 6.06
N GLN A 106 -4.26 2.73 5.93
CA GLN A 106 -5.09 3.02 4.75
C GLN A 106 -5.52 4.49 4.70
N LEU A 107 -5.68 5.15 5.85
CA LEU A 107 -5.94 6.59 5.94
C LEU A 107 -4.74 7.41 5.45
N LEU A 108 -3.51 7.03 5.86
CA LEU A 108 -2.26 7.57 5.32
C LEU A 108 -2.22 7.44 3.79
N ARG A 109 -2.55 6.25 3.25
CA ARG A 109 -2.64 6.05 1.80
C ARG A 109 -3.62 7.03 1.15
N THR A 110 -4.81 7.16 1.74
CA THR A 110 -5.87 8.02 1.21
C THR A 110 -5.43 9.49 1.16
N PHE A 111 -4.82 10.01 2.23
CA PHE A 111 -4.29 11.37 2.24
C PHE A 111 -3.15 11.56 1.23
N THR A 112 -2.28 10.57 1.06
CA THR A 112 -1.19 10.60 0.08
C THR A 112 -1.73 10.68 -1.36
N GLU A 113 -2.77 9.91 -1.70
CA GLU A 113 -3.42 9.99 -3.03
C GLU A 113 -4.11 11.33 -3.27
N GLN A 114 -4.63 11.96 -2.21
CA GLN A 114 -5.19 13.31 -2.26
C GLN A 114 -4.14 14.43 -2.23
N GLN A 115 -2.84 14.09 -2.14
CA GLN A 115 -1.74 15.03 -1.96
C GLN A 115 -1.85 15.88 -0.68
N ASP A 116 -2.61 15.40 0.31
CA ASP A 116 -2.72 16.01 1.62
C ASP A 116 -1.58 15.52 2.52
N TYR A 117 -0.39 16.02 2.21
CA TYR A 117 0.84 15.48 2.78
C TYR A 117 0.99 15.75 4.28
N ASP A 118 0.37 16.82 4.78
CA ASP A 118 0.41 17.19 6.20
C ASP A 118 -0.39 16.19 7.04
N ARG A 119 -1.63 15.86 6.63
CA ARG A 119 -2.46 14.87 7.34
C ARG A 119 -1.93 13.45 7.18
N ALA A 120 -1.34 13.12 6.03
CA ALA A 120 -0.60 11.88 5.84
C ALA A 120 0.56 11.76 6.85
N GLU A 121 1.36 12.81 7.00
CA GLU A 121 2.48 12.83 7.93
C GLU A 121 2.05 12.73 9.40
N GLU A 122 1.03 13.48 9.80
CA GLU A 122 0.45 13.37 11.14
C GLU A 122 0.02 11.93 11.44
N THR A 123 -0.64 11.28 10.47
CA THR A 123 -1.14 9.90 10.61
C THR A 123 0.00 8.91 10.85
N PHE A 124 1.08 8.97 10.07
CA PHE A 124 2.20 8.03 10.31
C PHE A 124 3.02 8.38 11.54
N ARG A 125 3.15 9.67 11.91
CA ARG A 125 3.84 10.08 13.14
C ARG A 125 3.12 9.59 14.39
N PHE A 126 1.79 9.54 14.34
CA PHE A 126 0.98 8.90 15.37
C PHE A 126 1.30 7.40 15.44
N LEU A 127 1.21 6.67 14.31
CA LEU A 127 1.47 5.23 14.25
C LEU A 127 2.88 4.84 14.69
N GLN A 128 3.89 5.70 14.48
CA GLN A 128 5.26 5.45 14.91
C GLN A 128 5.43 5.39 16.44
N LYS A 129 4.48 5.94 17.20
CA LYS A 129 4.48 5.89 18.67
C LYS A 129 3.76 4.65 19.21
N GLU A 130 3.03 3.94 18.36
CA GLU A 130 2.23 2.77 18.72
C GLU A 130 3.04 1.48 18.61
N LYS A 131 2.64 0.45 19.37
CA LYS A 131 3.20 -0.90 19.24
C LYS A 131 2.51 -1.63 18.08
N LEU A 132 3.16 -1.65 16.92
CA LEU A 132 2.64 -2.30 15.72
C LEU A 132 2.95 -3.81 15.70
N SER A 133 2.02 -4.59 15.15
CA SER A 133 2.33 -5.97 14.71
C SER A 133 3.31 -5.95 13.53
N LYS A 134 4.01 -7.07 13.28
CA LYS A 134 4.94 -7.19 12.14
C LYS A 134 4.30 -6.80 10.81
N GLN A 135 3.06 -7.25 10.59
CA GLN A 135 2.30 -6.94 9.37
C GLN A 135 1.99 -5.45 9.24
N ASN A 136 1.54 -4.80 10.33
CA ASN A 136 1.24 -3.36 10.29
C ASN A 136 2.51 -2.51 10.22
N ALA A 137 3.61 -2.93 10.83
CA ALA A 137 4.90 -2.28 10.67
C ALA A 137 5.36 -2.32 9.20
N LYS A 138 5.30 -3.50 8.56
CA LYS A 138 5.58 -3.65 7.12
C LYS A 138 4.72 -2.71 6.27
N ASN A 139 3.40 -2.77 6.47
CA ASN A 139 2.46 -1.95 5.70
C ASN A 139 2.72 -0.45 5.91
N LEU A 140 3.01 -0.02 7.14
CA LEU A 140 3.36 1.36 7.43
C LEU A 140 4.64 1.80 6.71
N TYR A 141 5.71 0.99 6.74
CA TYR A 141 6.96 1.33 6.06
C TYR A 141 6.78 1.44 4.55
N LEU A 142 6.01 0.53 3.94
CA LEU A 142 5.70 0.62 2.51
C LEU A 142 4.88 1.87 2.17
N GLU A 143 3.84 2.21 2.96
CA GLU A 143 3.05 3.41 2.70
C GLU A 143 3.83 4.71 2.96
N LYS A 144 4.73 4.72 3.95
CA LYS A 144 5.66 5.84 4.14
C LYS A 144 6.63 5.97 2.96
N ALA A 145 7.20 4.88 2.48
CA ALA A 145 8.05 4.90 1.30
C ALA A 145 7.30 5.44 0.08
N TYR A 146 6.04 5.06 -0.11
CA TYR A 146 5.19 5.61 -1.17
C TYR A 146 4.91 7.10 -0.98
N TYR A 147 4.58 7.54 0.24
CA TYR A 147 4.43 8.96 0.56
C TYR A 147 5.65 9.76 0.12
N TYR A 148 6.85 9.34 0.51
CA TYR A 148 8.09 10.02 0.13
C TYR A 148 8.37 9.93 -1.37
N GLN A 149 8.06 8.79 -2.00
CA GLN A 149 8.16 8.64 -3.46
C GLN A 149 7.31 9.67 -4.20
N THR A 150 6.05 9.88 -3.79
CA THR A 150 5.18 10.87 -4.45
C THR A 150 5.66 12.31 -4.30
N ARG A 151 6.59 12.56 -3.35
CA ARG A 151 7.26 13.84 -3.11
C ARG A 151 8.68 13.90 -3.71
N ASN A 152 9.10 12.86 -4.43
CA ASN A 152 10.46 12.69 -4.94
C ASN A 152 11.56 12.74 -3.86
N ASP A 153 11.21 12.42 -2.61
CA ASP A 153 12.14 12.37 -1.49
C ASP A 153 12.74 10.96 -1.37
N TYR A 154 13.76 10.72 -2.19
CA TYR A 154 14.35 9.40 -2.37
C TYR A 154 15.17 8.92 -1.15
N ASP A 155 15.74 9.84 -0.37
CA ASP A 155 16.47 9.50 0.85
C ASP A 155 15.52 8.92 1.91
N TYR A 156 14.41 9.58 2.20
CA TYR A 156 13.44 9.03 3.15
C TYR A 156 12.67 7.84 2.57
N MET A 157 12.46 7.78 1.26
CA MET A 157 11.89 6.60 0.60
C MET A 157 12.73 5.35 0.88
N VAL A 158 14.04 5.40 0.60
CA VAL A 158 14.91 4.21 0.74
C VAL A 158 15.08 3.79 2.19
N ARG A 159 15.14 4.75 3.14
CA ARG A 159 15.18 4.44 4.58
C ARG A 159 13.97 3.62 5.03
N ASN A 160 12.77 3.96 4.55
CA ASN A 160 11.56 3.21 4.88
C ASN A 160 11.51 1.85 4.15
N LEU A 161 11.96 1.77 2.90
CA LEU A 161 12.04 0.49 2.19
C LEU A 161 13.04 -0.48 2.84
N ALA A 162 14.18 0.02 3.33
CA ALA A 162 15.16 -0.78 4.07
C ALA A 162 14.58 -1.35 5.37
N LEU A 163 13.76 -0.58 6.09
CA LEU A 163 13.02 -1.07 7.26
C LEU A 163 11.98 -2.14 6.88
N ALA A 164 11.35 -2.01 5.71
CA ALA A 164 10.40 -2.99 5.20
C ALA A 164 11.06 -4.31 4.77
N ASP A 165 12.30 -4.29 4.23
CA ASP A 165 13.04 -5.43 3.66
C ASP A 165 12.93 -6.71 4.52
N SER A 166 13.29 -6.62 5.80
CA SER A 166 13.27 -7.75 6.74
C SER A 166 11.88 -8.33 7.04
N LEU A 167 10.82 -7.62 6.68
CA LEU A 167 9.42 -8.00 6.91
C LEU A 167 8.74 -8.50 5.63
N LEU A 168 9.36 -8.33 4.46
CA LEU A 168 8.77 -8.71 3.18
C LEU A 168 8.58 -10.22 3.05
N GLU A 169 7.41 -10.60 2.56
CA GLU A 169 7.02 -11.95 2.22
C GLU A 169 6.98 -12.14 0.71
N ARG A 170 6.85 -13.39 0.25
CA ARG A 170 6.75 -13.68 -1.18
C ARG A 170 5.54 -13.00 -1.84
N SER A 171 4.43 -12.89 -1.11
CA SER A 171 3.19 -12.22 -1.54
C SER A 171 3.37 -10.73 -1.83
N ASP A 172 4.41 -10.08 -1.29
CA ASP A 172 4.65 -8.65 -1.47
C ASP A 172 5.38 -8.31 -2.79
N ARG A 173 5.62 -9.30 -3.66
CA ARG A 173 6.43 -9.13 -4.90
C ARG A 173 7.83 -8.59 -4.60
N LYS A 174 8.49 -9.17 -3.58
CA LYS A 174 9.79 -8.71 -3.06
C LYS A 174 10.88 -8.48 -4.11
N GLY A 175 10.89 -9.23 -5.22
CA GLY A 175 11.84 -9.01 -6.33
C GLY A 175 11.75 -7.61 -6.91
N ARG A 176 10.54 -7.18 -7.27
CA ARG A 176 10.25 -5.83 -7.77
C ARG A 176 10.62 -4.76 -6.74
N ILE A 177 10.33 -5.01 -5.45
CA ILE A 177 10.70 -4.07 -4.38
C ILE A 177 12.22 -3.98 -4.24
N TYR A 178 12.96 -5.08 -4.35
CA TYR A 178 14.43 -5.05 -4.33
C TYR A 178 15.01 -4.31 -5.53
N PHE A 179 14.46 -4.51 -6.73
CA PHE A 179 14.85 -3.73 -7.89
C PHE A 179 14.63 -2.23 -7.67
N LEU A 180 13.45 -1.85 -7.17
CA LEU A 180 13.13 -0.48 -6.82
C LEU A 180 14.11 0.10 -5.79
N ILE A 181 14.44 -0.64 -4.73
CA ILE A 181 15.44 -0.20 -3.74
C ILE A 181 16.80 0.03 -4.41
N GLY A 182 17.21 -0.88 -5.31
CA GLY A 182 18.43 -0.74 -6.09
C GLY A 182 18.46 0.55 -6.92
N GLN A 183 17.39 0.82 -7.67
CA GLN A 183 17.25 2.03 -8.48
C GLN A 183 17.33 3.32 -7.64
N VAL A 184 16.72 3.30 -6.44
CA VAL A 184 16.74 4.45 -5.54
C VAL A 184 18.14 4.69 -4.99
N TYR A 185 18.85 3.64 -4.54
CA TYR A 185 20.24 3.77 -4.08
C TYR A 185 21.17 4.26 -5.20
N GLN A 186 21.03 3.72 -6.42
CA GLN A 186 21.82 4.15 -7.57
C GLN A 186 21.57 5.64 -7.89
N LYS A 187 20.32 6.09 -7.88
CA LYS A 187 19.99 7.51 -8.07
C LYS A 187 20.60 8.42 -7.00
N LEU A 188 20.78 7.91 -5.79
CA LEU A 188 21.41 8.63 -4.68
C LEU A 188 22.95 8.53 -4.68
N GLY A 189 23.56 7.78 -5.62
CA GLY A 189 25.02 7.60 -5.73
C GLY A 189 25.60 6.51 -4.81
N PHE A 190 24.74 5.66 -4.24
CA PHE A 190 25.13 4.53 -3.38
C PHE A 190 25.23 3.23 -4.19
N ASP A 191 26.23 3.16 -5.08
CA ASP A 191 26.33 2.08 -6.07
C ASP A 191 26.54 0.69 -5.45
N ALA A 192 27.27 0.59 -4.33
CA ALA A 192 27.50 -0.68 -3.64
C ALA A 192 26.20 -1.24 -3.05
N GLU A 193 25.39 -0.39 -2.42
CA GLU A 193 24.07 -0.72 -1.91
C GLU A 193 23.12 -1.09 -3.05
N ALA A 194 23.13 -0.31 -4.14
CA ALA A 194 22.32 -0.58 -5.32
C ALA A 194 22.60 -1.99 -5.88
N PHE A 195 23.87 -2.31 -6.12
CA PHE A 195 24.31 -3.61 -6.60
C PHE A 195 23.87 -4.76 -5.69
N ASN A 196 23.97 -4.59 -4.37
CA ASN A 196 23.50 -5.60 -3.42
C ASN A 196 21.99 -5.87 -3.54
N TYR A 197 21.19 -4.83 -3.75
CA TYR A 197 19.75 -4.97 -3.94
C TYR A 197 19.37 -5.53 -5.31
N TYR A 198 20.10 -5.23 -6.38
CA TYR A 198 19.93 -5.90 -7.68
C TYR A 198 20.23 -7.39 -7.60
N ARG A 199 21.28 -7.79 -6.89
CA ARG A 199 21.56 -9.21 -6.62
C ARG A 199 20.45 -9.88 -5.82
N LYS A 200 19.92 -9.21 -4.78
CA LYS A 200 18.75 -9.70 -4.04
C LYS A 200 17.55 -9.87 -4.97
N CYS A 201 17.30 -8.91 -5.87
CA CYS A 201 16.25 -8.96 -6.86
C CYS A 201 16.37 -10.21 -7.74
N ILE A 202 17.53 -10.42 -8.39
CA ILE A 202 17.79 -11.59 -9.25
C ILE A 202 17.55 -12.90 -8.49
N ALA A 203 17.97 -12.99 -7.23
CA ALA A 203 17.76 -14.18 -6.39
C ALA A 203 16.28 -14.51 -6.11
N THR A 204 15.35 -13.60 -6.42
CA THR A 204 13.90 -13.86 -6.30
C THR A 204 13.27 -14.45 -7.57
N ASN A 205 14.05 -14.57 -8.66
CA ASN A 205 13.57 -14.92 -10.00
C ASN A 205 12.41 -14.00 -10.44
N PRO A 206 12.68 -12.69 -10.60
CA PRO A 206 11.66 -11.71 -10.98
C PRO A 206 11.24 -11.91 -12.44
N ASP A 207 10.25 -11.14 -12.90
CA ASP A 207 9.84 -11.14 -14.31
C ASP A 207 11.01 -10.79 -15.23
N TYR A 208 11.00 -11.34 -16.46
CA TYR A 208 12.14 -11.31 -17.40
C TYR A 208 12.76 -9.92 -17.57
N GLU A 209 11.92 -8.89 -17.71
CA GLU A 209 12.39 -7.52 -17.91
C GLU A 209 13.14 -7.00 -16.67
N ILE A 210 12.57 -7.14 -15.48
CA ILE A 210 13.24 -6.76 -14.23
C ILE A 210 14.53 -7.57 -14.03
N ASP A 211 14.54 -8.87 -14.35
CA ASP A 211 15.76 -9.70 -14.27
C ASP A 211 16.85 -9.16 -15.22
N PHE A 212 16.50 -8.86 -16.47
CA PHE A 212 17.44 -8.32 -17.46
C PHE A 212 18.07 -7.01 -16.98
N TYR A 213 17.25 -6.03 -16.55
CA TYR A 213 17.76 -4.74 -16.09
C TYR A 213 18.50 -4.82 -14.76
N ALA A 214 18.11 -5.74 -13.86
CA ALA A 214 18.86 -5.99 -12.63
C ALA A 214 20.24 -6.60 -12.87
N ARG A 215 20.47 -7.26 -14.01
CA ARG A 215 21.79 -7.79 -14.39
C ARG A 215 22.66 -6.76 -15.11
N LEU A 216 22.04 -5.76 -15.72
CA LEU A 216 22.73 -4.69 -16.44
C LEU A 216 23.36 -3.66 -15.50
N ASN A 217 22.77 -3.49 -14.31
CA ASN A 217 23.22 -2.57 -13.26
C ASN A 217 23.86 -3.32 -12.09
#